data_AF-A0A8T8TWF1-F1
#
_entry.id   AF-A0A8T8TWF1-F1
#
_cell.length_a   1.000
_cell.length_b   1.000
_cell.length_c   1.000
_cell.angle_alpha   90.00
_cell.angle_beta   90.00
_cell.angle_gamma   90.00
#
_symmetry.space_group_name_H-M   'P 1'
#
loop_
_entity.id
_entity.type
_entity.pdbx_description
1 polymer ?
#
loop_
_entity_poly.entity_id
_entity_poly.type
_entity_poly.pdbx_seq_one_letter_code
_entity_poly.pdbx_strand_id
1 'polypeptide(L)'
;MSLEDHQIFYEICENISELRDVPDSLFEEWQRKISDHLAQVGILRKLDAVSKLIREGSALPVRRINFNIKQLSEDNEECKVRWLALEKLDCPSIIFCTLSLSGLMSLPLGQFDWLAQYVQGYVKEQNFPPDWIARDQIRKALANTPRRHSTQSFLQRYHALEIEMGQDFTSDSGDEPEAKRRRTEGNFDTTH
;
A
#
# COMPACT_ATOMS: atom_id res chain seq x y z
N MET A 1 14.21 -19.67 -0.77
CA MET A 1 14.72 -20.14 -2.07
C MET A 1 14.78 -21.64 -2.00
N SER A 2 13.99 -22.30 -2.84
CA SER A 2 14.00 -23.76 -2.95
C SER A 2 15.29 -24.22 -3.65
N LEU A 3 15.54 -25.53 -3.62
CA LEU A 3 16.59 -26.16 -4.42
C LEU A 3 16.33 -25.96 -5.92
N GLU A 4 15.06 -25.96 -6.33
CA GLU A 4 14.61 -25.68 -7.70
C GLU A 4 14.99 -24.27 -8.17
N ASP A 5 14.83 -23.24 -7.33
CA ASP A 5 15.16 -21.85 -7.71
C ASP A 5 16.65 -21.72 -8.08
N HIS A 6 17.52 -22.44 -7.37
CA HIS A 6 18.96 -22.46 -7.67
C HIS A 6 19.25 -23.23 -8.96
N GLN A 7 18.61 -24.38 -9.15
CA GLN A 7 18.80 -25.22 -10.33
C GLN A 7 18.45 -24.46 -11.62
N ILE A 8 17.31 -23.77 -11.63
CA ILE A 8 16.86 -22.96 -12.78
C ILE A 8 17.85 -21.83 -13.08
N PHE A 9 18.36 -21.16 -12.04
CA PHE A 9 19.34 -20.09 -12.22
C PHE A 9 20.65 -20.62 -12.83
N TYR A 10 21.14 -21.76 -12.35
CA TYR A 10 22.34 -22.38 -12.91
C TYR A 10 22.16 -22.83 -14.36
N GLU A 11 21.00 -23.39 -14.70
CA GLU A 11 20.67 -23.79 -16.07
C GLU A 11 20.61 -22.60 -17.02
N ILE A 12 20.09 -21.45 -16.58
CA ILE A 12 20.14 -20.19 -17.35
C ILE A 12 21.59 -19.76 -17.58
N CYS A 13 22.45 -19.84 -16.56
CA CYS A 13 23.86 -19.46 -16.69
C CYS A 13 24.64 -20.36 -17.65
N GLU A 14 24.43 -21.68 -17.59
CA GLU A 14 25.06 -22.62 -18.52
C GLU A 14 24.59 -22.37 -19.95
N ASN A 15 23.29 -22.23 -20.18
CA ASN A 15 22.73 -21.98 -21.50
C ASN A 15 23.25 -20.67 -22.13
N ILE A 16 23.49 -19.62 -21.33
CA ILE A 16 24.07 -18.36 -21.83
C ILE A 16 25.49 -18.58 -22.37
N SER A 17 26.28 -19.47 -21.76
CA SER A 17 27.66 -19.74 -22.16
C SER A 17 27.77 -20.51 -23.48
N GLU A 18 26.68 -21.16 -23.92
CA GLU A 18 26.62 -21.94 -25.15
C GLU A 18 26.09 -21.16 -26.36
N LEU A 19 25.63 -19.91 -26.15
CA LEU A 19 25.10 -19.06 -27.21
C LEU A 19 26.18 -18.71 -28.24
N ARG A 20 25.88 -18.95 -29.53
CA ARG A 20 26.72 -18.59 -30.69
C ARG A 20 25.87 -17.92 -31.76
N ASP A 21 26.51 -17.03 -32.53
CA ASP A 21 25.91 -16.34 -33.68
C ASP A 21 24.59 -15.60 -33.36
N VAL A 22 24.45 -15.13 -32.12
CA VAL A 22 23.29 -14.37 -31.68
C VAL A 22 23.38 -12.93 -32.21
N PRO A 23 22.34 -12.39 -32.88
CA PRO A 23 22.34 -11.01 -33.35
C PRO A 23 22.41 -10.01 -32.20
N ASP A 24 23.11 -8.89 -32.40
CA ASP A 24 23.21 -7.79 -31.42
C ASP A 24 21.85 -7.28 -30.96
N SER A 25 20.85 -7.22 -31.85
CA SER A 25 19.49 -6.81 -31.52
C SER A 25 18.82 -7.70 -30.48
N LEU A 26 19.14 -9.00 -30.47
CA LEU A 26 18.60 -9.93 -29.48
C LEU A 26 19.29 -9.77 -28.12
N PHE A 27 20.60 -9.49 -28.12
CA PHE A 27 21.32 -9.13 -26.89
C PHE A 27 20.80 -7.83 -26.27
N GLU A 28 20.55 -6.80 -27.08
CA GLU A 28 19.94 -5.54 -26.62
C GLU A 28 18.55 -5.78 -26.01
N GLU A 29 17.73 -6.61 -26.66
CA GLU A 29 16.41 -6.97 -26.14
C GLU A 29 16.49 -7.70 -24.80
N TRP A 30 17.38 -8.69 -24.68
CA TRP A 30 17.60 -9.43 -23.44
C TRP A 30 18.15 -8.53 -22.34
N GLN A 31 19.13 -7.69 -22.64
CA GLN A 31 19.70 -6.75 -21.67
C GLN A 31 18.61 -5.81 -21.14
N ARG A 32 17.74 -5.31 -22.02
CA ARG A 32 16.58 -4.49 -21.62
C ARG A 32 15.64 -5.29 -20.71
N LYS A 33 15.23 -6.50 -21.12
CA LYS A 33 14.35 -7.36 -20.33
C LYS A 33 14.93 -7.68 -18.95
N ILE A 34 16.22 -8.04 -18.88
CA ILE A 34 16.91 -8.33 -17.62
C ILE A 34 16.92 -7.09 -16.73
N SER A 35 17.24 -5.92 -17.31
CA SER A 35 17.23 -4.65 -16.57
C SER A 35 15.84 -4.32 -16.02
N ASP A 36 14.78 -4.54 -16.80
CA ASP A 36 13.39 -4.37 -16.38
C ASP A 36 13.05 -5.30 -15.20
N HIS A 37 13.40 -6.59 -15.28
CA HIS A 37 13.18 -7.55 -14.19
C HIS A 37 13.99 -7.21 -12.93
N LEU A 38 15.24 -6.77 -13.07
CA LEU A 38 16.06 -6.32 -11.93
C LEU A 38 15.42 -5.12 -11.22
N ALA A 39 14.84 -4.18 -11.98
CA ALA A 39 14.10 -3.06 -11.41
C ALA A 39 12.87 -3.54 -10.63
N GLN A 40 12.10 -4.48 -11.19
CA GLN A 40 10.94 -5.09 -10.51
C GLN A 40 11.33 -5.81 -9.21
N VAL A 41 12.41 -6.60 -9.24
CA VAL A 41 12.98 -7.24 -8.04
C VAL A 41 13.36 -6.19 -6.99
N GLY A 42 13.93 -5.06 -7.42
CA GLY A 42 14.24 -3.93 -6.53
C GLY A 42 13.01 -3.36 -5.82
N ILE A 43 11.87 -3.26 -6.52
CA ILE A 43 10.59 -2.84 -5.93
C ILE A 43 10.08 -3.91 -4.95
N LEU A 44 10.03 -5.17 -5.38
CA LEU A 44 9.58 -6.29 -4.56
C LEU A 44 10.36 -6.41 -3.24
N ARG A 45 11.67 -6.18 -3.25
CA ARG A 45 12.47 -6.15 -2.02
C ARG A 45 12.02 -5.07 -1.05
N LYS A 46 11.61 -3.90 -1.54
CA LYS A 46 11.08 -2.80 -0.70
C LYS A 46 9.69 -3.13 -0.18
N LEU A 47 8.84 -3.77 -1.00
CA LEU A 47 7.54 -4.27 -0.57
C LEU A 47 7.70 -5.33 0.53
N ASP A 48 8.52 -6.36 0.30
CA ASP A 48 8.76 -7.47 1.23
C ASP A 48 9.28 -6.99 2.59
N ALA A 49 10.16 -5.99 2.59
CA ALA A 49 10.64 -5.39 3.83
C ALA A 49 9.48 -4.85 4.70
N VAL A 50 8.47 -4.21 4.10
CA VAL A 50 7.28 -3.75 4.84
C VAL A 50 6.30 -4.88 5.10
N SER A 51 6.16 -5.84 4.19
CA SER A 51 5.34 -7.05 4.39
C SER A 51 5.73 -7.79 5.67
N LYS A 52 7.04 -7.94 5.93
CA LYS A 52 7.57 -8.54 7.16
C LYS A 52 7.14 -7.76 8.40
N LEU A 53 7.33 -6.43 8.39
CA LEU A 53 6.93 -5.58 9.51
C LEU A 53 5.42 -5.66 9.79
N ILE A 54 4.60 -5.76 8.75
CA ILE A 54 3.16 -5.95 8.90
C ILE A 54 2.87 -7.30 9.58
N ARG A 55 3.39 -8.40 9.04
CA ARG A 55 3.17 -9.75 9.60
C ARG A 55 3.66 -9.89 11.04
N GLU A 56 4.78 -9.26 11.37
CA GLU A 56 5.39 -9.32 12.71
C GLU A 56 4.73 -8.38 13.73
N GLY A 57 3.78 -7.53 13.31
CA GLY A 57 3.21 -6.53 14.22
C GLY A 57 4.14 -5.36 14.55
N SER A 58 5.25 -5.22 13.81
CA SER A 58 6.31 -4.24 14.06
C SER A 58 5.90 -2.80 13.69
N ALA A 59 6.72 -1.84 14.13
CA ALA A 59 6.56 -0.43 13.79
C ALA A 59 6.67 -0.21 12.27
N LEU A 60 5.73 0.54 11.70
CA LEU A 60 5.65 0.79 10.27
C LEU A 60 6.23 2.18 9.92
N PRO A 61 6.80 2.35 8.72
CA PRO A 61 7.35 3.61 8.26
C PRO A 61 6.25 4.60 7.81
N VAL A 62 5.27 4.87 8.68
CA VAL A 62 4.03 5.60 8.35
C VAL A 62 4.25 7.05 7.89
N ARG A 63 5.41 7.64 8.17
CA ARG A 63 5.79 8.97 7.63
C ARG A 63 5.77 8.99 6.10
N ARG A 64 6.01 7.84 5.46
CA ARG A 64 6.00 7.71 4.00
C ARG A 64 4.61 7.85 3.39
N ILE A 65 3.54 7.52 4.13
CA ILE A 65 2.16 7.69 3.67
C ILE A 65 1.93 9.15 3.32
N ASN A 66 2.11 10.04 4.29
CA ASN A 66 1.81 11.47 4.11
C ASN A 66 2.76 12.12 3.11
N PHE A 67 4.03 11.70 3.09
CA PHE A 67 4.99 12.18 2.10
C PHE A 67 4.54 11.85 0.68
N ASN A 68 4.22 10.58 0.41
CA ASN A 68 3.80 10.15 -0.92
C ASN A 68 2.47 10.77 -1.33
N ILE A 69 1.46 10.76 -0.44
CA ILE A 69 0.16 11.36 -0.77
C ILE A 69 0.31 12.86 -1.02
N LYS A 70 1.12 13.57 -0.24
CA LYS A 70 1.38 15.00 -0.46
C LYS A 70 1.96 15.24 -1.86
N GLN A 71 2.96 14.47 -2.27
CA GLN A 71 3.59 14.62 -3.59
C GLN A 71 2.63 14.21 -4.73
N LEU A 72 1.96 13.07 -4.61
CA LEU A 72 1.03 12.57 -5.63
C LEU A 72 -0.21 13.45 -5.81
N SER A 73 -0.58 14.22 -4.78
CA SER A 73 -1.74 15.10 -4.81
C SER A 73 -1.42 16.54 -5.22
N GLU A 74 -0.21 16.83 -5.70
CA GLU A 74 0.16 18.16 -6.23
C GLU A 74 -0.57 18.45 -7.55
N ASP A 75 -0.81 19.73 -7.81
CA ASP A 75 -1.54 20.21 -9.01
C ASP A 75 -0.64 20.22 -10.26
N ASN A 76 0.00 19.09 -10.54
CA ASN A 76 0.78 18.82 -11.75
C ASN A 76 0.13 17.64 -12.50
N GLU A 77 0.07 17.71 -13.82
CA GLU A 77 -0.48 16.66 -14.68
C GLU A 77 0.18 15.29 -14.45
N GLU A 78 1.49 15.22 -14.25
CA GLU A 78 2.15 13.93 -13.96
C GLU A 78 1.66 13.33 -12.62
N CYS A 79 1.48 14.19 -11.60
CA CYS A 79 0.97 13.78 -10.30
C CYS A 79 -0.46 13.26 -10.42
N LYS A 80 -1.32 13.95 -11.18
CA LYS A 80 -2.70 13.54 -11.44
C LYS A 80 -2.76 12.18 -12.14
N VAL A 81 -1.96 11.96 -13.18
CA VAL A 81 -1.94 10.69 -13.91
C VAL A 81 -1.55 9.53 -12.99
N ARG A 82 -0.48 9.70 -12.21
CA ARG A 82 -0.04 8.67 -11.26
C ARG A 82 -1.04 8.45 -10.12
N TRP A 83 -1.63 9.51 -9.59
CA TRP A 83 -2.66 9.40 -8.55
C TRP A 83 -3.90 8.66 -9.06
N LEU A 84 -4.40 9.00 -10.24
CA LEU A 84 -5.53 8.31 -10.87
C LEU A 84 -5.25 6.82 -11.13
N ALA A 85 -4.01 6.47 -11.47
CA ALA A 85 -3.62 5.07 -11.59
C ALA A 85 -3.67 4.33 -10.25
N LEU A 86 -3.22 4.96 -9.16
CA LEU A 86 -3.33 4.40 -7.81
C LEU A 86 -4.77 4.32 -7.32
N GLU A 87 -5.63 5.30 -7.64
CA GLU A 87 -7.01 5.32 -7.17
C GLU A 87 -7.85 4.14 -7.68
N LYS A 88 -7.45 3.51 -8.77
CA LYS A 88 -8.04 2.26 -9.30
C LYS A 88 -7.80 1.05 -8.39
N LEU A 89 -6.82 1.13 -7.49
CA LEU A 89 -6.51 0.08 -6.54
C LEU A 89 -7.47 0.11 -5.35
N ASP A 90 -7.52 -1.01 -4.62
CA ASP A 90 -8.14 -1.04 -3.30
C ASP A 90 -7.36 -0.21 -2.27
N CYS A 91 -8.06 0.21 -1.21
CA CYS A 91 -7.48 1.06 -0.17
C CYS A 91 -6.25 0.42 0.53
N PRO A 92 -6.28 -0.89 0.88
CA PRO A 92 -5.09 -1.59 1.39
C PRO A 92 -3.87 -1.48 0.49
N SER A 93 -4.03 -1.64 -0.83
CA SER A 93 -2.92 -1.59 -1.78
C SER A 93 -2.33 -0.18 -1.91
N ILE A 94 -3.16 0.87 -1.91
CA ILE A 94 -2.69 2.25 -1.92
C ILE A 94 -1.85 2.55 -0.67
N ILE A 95 -2.36 2.17 0.50
CA ILE A 95 -1.67 2.37 1.78
C ILE A 95 -0.37 1.56 1.81
N PHE A 96 -0.40 0.31 1.33
CA PHE A 96 0.78 -0.54 1.28
C PHE A 96 1.89 0.02 0.35
N CYS A 97 1.54 0.49 -0.85
CA CYS A 97 2.47 1.16 -1.76
C CYS A 97 3.12 2.39 -1.12
N THR A 98 2.29 3.26 -0.52
CA THR A 98 2.75 4.52 0.09
C THR A 98 3.57 4.29 1.37
N LEU A 99 3.38 3.17 2.07
CA LEU A 99 4.24 2.72 3.16
C LEU A 99 5.59 2.16 2.67
N SER A 100 5.56 1.39 1.59
CA SER A 100 6.71 0.60 1.16
C SER A 100 7.78 1.41 0.44
N LEU A 101 7.38 2.46 -0.28
CA LEU A 101 8.26 3.18 -1.20
C LEU A 101 8.44 4.62 -0.74
N SER A 102 9.69 5.08 -0.62
CA SER A 102 10.00 6.49 -0.43
C SER A 102 10.05 7.20 -1.80
N GLY A 103 9.00 7.93 -2.16
CA GLY A 103 8.96 8.71 -3.40
C GLY A 103 8.34 7.97 -4.58
N LEU A 104 7.05 7.63 -4.49
CA LEU A 104 6.26 7.05 -5.58
C LEU A 104 6.26 7.94 -6.83
N MET A 105 6.25 9.26 -6.66
CA MET A 105 6.34 10.22 -7.78
C MET A 105 7.67 10.15 -8.52
N SER A 106 8.76 9.80 -7.83
CA SER A 106 10.10 9.74 -8.45
C SER A 106 10.44 8.41 -9.12
N LEU A 107 9.53 7.42 -9.06
CA LEU A 107 9.77 6.16 -9.75
C LEU A 107 9.81 6.37 -11.26
N PRO A 108 10.70 5.68 -11.99
CA PRO A 108 10.61 5.60 -13.44
C PRO A 108 9.23 5.11 -13.88
N LEU A 109 8.71 5.63 -15.00
CA LEU A 109 7.34 5.35 -15.46
C LEU A 109 7.04 3.85 -15.52
N GLY A 110 7.91 3.05 -16.17
CA GLY A 110 7.71 1.60 -16.25
C GLY A 110 7.73 0.87 -14.90
N GLN A 111 8.48 1.38 -13.92
CA GLN A 111 8.48 0.84 -12.56
C GLN A 111 7.18 1.15 -11.81
N PHE A 112 6.66 2.37 -12.00
CA PHE A 112 5.40 2.79 -11.43
C PHE A 112 4.22 2.01 -12.03
N ASP A 113 4.18 1.88 -13.36
CA ASP A 113 3.13 1.16 -14.07
C ASP A 113 3.10 -0.31 -13.67
N TRP A 114 4.28 -0.94 -13.59
CA TRP A 114 4.39 -2.30 -13.07
C TRP A 114 3.86 -2.41 -11.64
N LEU A 115 4.27 -1.49 -10.74
CA LEU A 115 3.77 -1.51 -9.37
C LEU A 115 2.24 -1.40 -9.32
N ALA A 116 1.66 -0.44 -10.05
CA ALA A 116 0.22 -0.23 -10.10
C ALA A 116 -0.52 -1.46 -10.67
N GLN A 117 0.09 -2.21 -11.58
CA GLN A 117 -0.52 -3.41 -12.14
C GLN A 117 -0.48 -4.60 -11.15
N TYR A 118 0.61 -4.79 -10.42
CA TYR A 118 0.85 -6.05 -9.70
C TYR A 118 0.70 -5.97 -8.17
N VAL A 119 0.71 -4.78 -7.58
CA VAL A 119 0.74 -4.65 -6.11
C VAL A 119 -0.49 -5.25 -5.43
N GLN A 120 -1.67 -5.15 -6.03
CA GLN A 120 -2.89 -5.69 -5.43
C GLN A 120 -2.85 -7.23 -5.36
N GLY A 121 -2.29 -7.89 -6.38
CA GLY A 121 -2.02 -9.32 -6.33
C GLY A 121 -0.99 -9.64 -5.26
N TYR A 122 0.11 -8.89 -5.22
CA TYR A 122 1.15 -9.08 -4.21
C TYR A 122 0.60 -9.00 -2.77
N VAL A 123 -0.21 -7.99 -2.45
CA VAL A 123 -0.82 -7.78 -1.11
C VAL A 123 -1.69 -8.97 -0.72
N LYS A 124 -2.50 -9.50 -1.65
CA LYS A 124 -3.37 -10.66 -1.39
C LYS A 124 -2.57 -11.90 -1.01
N GLU A 125 -1.42 -12.13 -1.65
CA GLU A 125 -0.56 -13.28 -1.38
C GLU A 125 0.25 -13.14 -0.07
N GLN A 126 0.34 -11.94 0.51
CA GLN A 126 1.18 -11.74 1.71
C GLN A 126 0.59 -12.29 3.01
N ASN A 127 -0.69 -12.69 3.02
CA ASN A 127 -1.40 -13.17 4.22
C ASN A 127 -1.26 -12.20 5.40
N PHE A 128 -1.55 -10.91 5.18
CA PHE A 128 -1.50 -9.91 6.25
C PHE A 128 -2.60 -10.14 7.31
N PRO A 129 -2.36 -9.78 8.58
CA PRO A 129 -3.40 -9.77 9.61
C PRO A 129 -4.59 -8.92 9.16
N PRO A 130 -5.86 -9.36 9.27
CA PRO A 130 -7.01 -8.64 8.70
C PRO A 130 -7.14 -7.17 9.13
N ASP A 131 -6.73 -6.85 10.35
CA ASP A 131 -6.80 -5.53 10.98
C ASP A 131 -5.54 -4.66 10.72
N TRP A 132 -4.58 -5.12 9.92
CA TRP A 132 -3.28 -4.45 9.77
C TRP A 132 -3.41 -2.99 9.34
N ILE A 133 -4.42 -2.68 8.53
CA ILE A 133 -4.70 -1.35 7.99
C ILE A 133 -5.40 -0.43 8.99
N ALA A 134 -6.02 -1.00 10.01
CA ALA A 134 -6.68 -0.32 11.13
C ALA A 134 -5.69 0.04 12.25
N ARG A 135 -4.41 -0.30 12.14
CA ARG A 135 -3.42 0.01 13.17
C ARG A 135 -3.36 1.52 13.45
N ASP A 136 -3.27 1.90 14.72
CA ASP A 136 -3.27 3.29 15.16
C ASP A 136 -2.22 4.18 14.47
N GLN A 137 -1.05 3.65 14.16
CA GLN A 137 -0.02 4.38 13.43
C GLN A 137 -0.45 4.77 12.01
N ILE A 138 -1.24 3.93 11.34
CA ILE A 138 -1.80 4.19 10.00
C ILE A 138 -2.94 5.20 10.13
N ARG A 139 -3.89 4.98 11.05
CA ARG A 139 -4.98 5.92 11.35
C ARG A 139 -4.46 7.34 11.61
N LYS A 140 -3.45 7.46 12.49
CA LYS A 140 -2.82 8.75 12.81
C LYS A 140 -2.13 9.37 11.60
N ALA A 141 -1.48 8.59 10.74
CA ALA A 141 -0.88 9.12 9.52
C ALA A 141 -1.96 9.67 8.57
N LEU A 142 -3.01 8.88 8.31
CA LEU A 142 -4.10 9.25 7.41
C LEU A 142 -4.93 10.43 7.92
N ALA A 143 -5.16 10.53 9.23
CA ALA A 143 -5.79 11.71 9.84
C ALA A 143 -4.99 13.01 9.59
N ASN A 144 -3.66 12.90 9.47
CA ASN A 144 -2.76 14.01 9.17
C ASN A 144 -2.52 14.21 7.66
N THR A 145 -3.22 13.47 6.80
CA THR A 145 -3.08 13.61 5.34
C THR A 145 -3.77 14.90 4.88
N PRO A 146 -3.15 15.69 3.97
CA PRO A 146 -3.78 16.88 3.41
C PRO A 146 -5.13 16.55 2.75
N ARG A 147 -6.18 17.28 3.15
CA ARG A 147 -7.51 17.17 2.54
C ARG A 147 -7.55 18.04 1.29
N ARG A 148 -7.21 17.43 0.16
CA ARG A 148 -7.31 18.04 -1.18
C ARG A 148 -8.46 17.38 -1.93
N HIS A 149 -8.96 18.06 -2.96
CA HIS A 149 -10.02 17.50 -3.82
C HIS A 149 -9.62 16.12 -4.37
N SER A 150 -8.35 15.95 -4.76
CA SER A 150 -7.80 14.69 -5.27
C SER A 150 -7.75 13.58 -4.22
N THR A 151 -7.55 13.88 -2.93
CA THR A 151 -7.40 12.85 -1.88
C THR A 151 -8.70 12.51 -1.18
N GLN A 152 -9.75 13.30 -1.37
CA GLN A 152 -11.01 13.17 -0.64
C GLN A 152 -11.69 11.81 -0.87
N SER A 153 -11.76 11.35 -2.12
CA SER A 153 -12.34 10.04 -2.46
C SER A 153 -11.61 8.89 -1.76
N PHE A 154 -10.27 8.90 -1.80
CA PHE A 154 -9.45 7.93 -1.08
C PHE A 154 -9.69 7.94 0.43
N LEU A 155 -9.69 9.12 1.07
CA LEU A 155 -9.89 9.22 2.52
C LEU A 155 -11.29 8.77 2.97
N GLN A 156 -12.32 9.03 2.15
CA GLN A 156 -13.67 8.53 2.40
C GLN A 156 -13.74 7.00 2.32
N ARG A 157 -13.10 6.39 1.31
CA ARG A 157 -12.99 4.93 1.19
C ARG A 157 -12.28 4.31 2.39
N TYR A 158 -11.20 4.93 2.87
CA TYR A 158 -10.50 4.45 4.07
C TYR A 158 -11.40 4.51 5.32
N HIS A 159 -12.12 5.61 5.51
CA HIS A 159 -12.99 5.77 6.67
C HIS A 159 -14.17 4.77 6.66
N ALA A 160 -14.73 4.48 5.48
CA ALA A 160 -15.76 3.45 5.36
C ALA A 160 -15.22 2.07 5.76
N LEU A 161 -14.04 1.70 5.25
CA LEU A 161 -13.36 0.46 5.60
C LEU A 161 -13.05 0.36 7.10
N GLU A 162 -12.65 1.47 7.72
CA GLU A 162 -12.40 1.54 9.17
C GLU A 162 -13.66 1.25 10.00
N ILE A 163 -14.81 1.78 9.58
CA ILE A 163 -16.10 1.51 10.24
C ILE A 163 -16.48 0.03 10.10
N GLU A 164 -16.39 -0.52 8.89
CA GLU A 164 -16.73 -1.93 8.60
C GLU A 164 -15.90 -2.87 9.48
N MET A 165 -14.59 -2.68 9.52
CA MET A 165 -13.71 -3.48 10.40
C MET A 165 -14.07 -3.30 11.89
N GLY A 166 -14.43 -2.09 12.32
CA GLY A 166 -14.83 -1.83 13.71
C GLY A 166 -16.14 -2.50 14.12
N GLN A 167 -17.07 -2.67 13.17
CA GLN A 167 -18.37 -3.32 13.40
C GLN A 167 -18.25 -4.84 13.52
N ASP A 168 -17.34 -5.45 12.76
CA ASP A 168 -17.07 -6.89 12.80
C ASP A 168 -16.57 -7.35 14.18
N PHE A 169 -15.81 -6.53 14.91
CA PHE A 169 -15.35 -6.85 16.27
C PHE A 169 -16.39 -6.60 17.36
N THR A 170 -17.42 -5.79 17.12
CA THR A 170 -18.51 -5.54 18.08
C THR A 170 -19.65 -6.55 17.97
N SER A 171 -19.66 -7.38 16.92
CA SER A 171 -20.72 -8.34 16.66
C SER A 171 -20.52 -9.70 17.37
N ASP A 172 -19.33 -9.95 17.93
CA ASP A 172 -18.96 -11.20 18.62
C ASP A 172 -18.81 -11.02 20.15
N SER A 173 -19.00 -9.81 20.67
CA SER A 173 -19.15 -9.57 22.10
C SER A 173 -20.63 -9.36 22.42
N GLY A 174 -21.35 -10.48 22.56
CA GLY A 174 -22.61 -10.47 23.29
C GLY A 174 -22.35 -10.08 24.73
N ASP A 175 -22.51 -8.80 25.03
CA ASP A 175 -22.88 -8.27 26.34
C ASP A 175 -23.25 -6.78 26.19
N GLU A 176 -24.55 -6.51 26.10
CA GLU A 176 -25.10 -5.20 26.45
C GLU A 176 -24.75 -4.86 27.91
N PRO A 177 -24.52 -3.58 28.20
CA PRO A 177 -25.46 -2.99 29.15
C PRO A 177 -25.97 -1.62 28.70
N GLU A 178 -27.28 -1.61 28.55
CA GLU A 178 -28.19 -0.47 28.58
C GLU A 178 -27.90 0.43 29.80
N ALA A 179 -27.33 1.62 29.58
CA ALA A 179 -27.16 2.63 30.62
C ALA A 179 -27.72 4.00 30.20
N LYS A 180 -29.05 4.09 30.36
CA LYS A 180 -29.87 5.27 30.71
C LYS A 180 -29.12 6.60 30.85
N ARG A 181 -29.29 7.51 29.87
CA ARG A 181 -29.23 8.96 30.13
C ARG A 181 -30.64 9.47 30.44
N ARG A 182 -30.99 9.44 31.73
CA ARG A 182 -32.08 10.26 32.27
C ARG A 182 -31.67 11.73 32.17
N ARG A 183 -32.39 12.49 31.37
CA ARG A 183 -32.34 13.95 31.34
C ARG A 183 -33.26 14.44 32.46
N THR A 184 -32.70 14.86 33.59
CA THR A 184 -33.48 15.52 34.64
C THR A 184 -33.42 17.02 34.40
N GLU A 185 -34.59 17.59 34.15
CA GLU A 185 -34.86 19.02 34.07
C GLU A 185 -34.47 19.70 35.40
N GLY A 186 -33.75 20.81 35.31
CA GLY A 186 -33.44 21.69 36.43
C GLY A 186 -34.05 23.05 36.17
N ASN A 187 -35.26 23.24 36.69
CA ASN A 187 -35.94 24.52 36.88
C ASN A 187 -34.99 25.53 37.57
N PHE A 188 -34.78 26.69 36.95
CA PHE A 188 -34.30 27.87 37.67
C PHE A 188 -35.37 28.95 37.56
N ASP A 189 -36.14 29.07 38.63
CA ASP A 189 -36.99 30.22 38.90
C ASP A 189 -36.87 30.52 40.40
N THR A 190 -36.21 31.63 40.74
CA THR A 190 -36.43 32.37 42.00
C THR A 190 -35.75 33.73 41.92
N THR A 191 -36.59 34.73 41.67
CA THR A 191 -36.71 36.00 42.40
C THR A 191 -35.52 36.52 43.21
N HIS A 192 -35.13 37.77 42.91
CA HIS A 192 -35.04 38.85 43.90
C HIS A 192 -35.26 40.21 43.25
#